data_AF-A0A165HK57-F1
#
_entry.id   AF-A0A165HK57-F1
#
_cell.length_a   1.000
_cell.length_b   1.000
_cell.length_c   1.000
_cell.angle_alpha   90.00
_cell.angle_beta   90.00
_cell.angle_gamma   90.00
#
_symmetry.space_group_name_H-M   'P 1'
#
loop_
_entity.id
_entity.type
_entity.pdbx_description
1 polymer ?
#
loop_
_entity_poly.entity_id
_entity_poly.type
_entity_poly.pdbx_seq_one_letter_code
_entity_poly.pdbx_strand_id
1 'polypeptide(L)'
;MATDTATGTSPPEFLTRMHISHCIRCLRGLPSGAVEVDCLRMMVVYYSLSSLDLLSGLDAKISKDEKEDWVSWIWSQYISDGQCAAFRGGPFLTGPSRTTPAQVSTSCDAEPLHILSTYTALLSLAILRDDFSRLDRGRIISFLKQTQLEDGSFEPWLGSQEGGDIRIIYGALAVCQMLNNWSGIDIQRTISYVRACRARDGGYGQTPYAEANGGATYCAIAALELASQPLQGKEREDTLTWLVHRQRGGFQGRAEKEQDACYSFWCGAAISLLGAADLVDRDSNAEFLMTCQFKLGGFAKAPGEFPDPLHTYLSMAALSIYPPSWGVPLSGLDPLMNVRTETGAWLQEKLSLSKP
;
A
#
# COMPACT_ATOMS: atom_id res chain seq x y z
N MET A 1 4.00 11.45 -46.66
CA MET A 1 4.28 10.02 -46.41
C MET A 1 5.73 9.91 -45.99
N ALA A 2 6.00 9.99 -44.69
CA ALA A 2 7.26 9.57 -44.11
C ALA A 2 6.90 8.40 -43.21
N THR A 3 7.23 7.20 -43.66
CA THR A 3 7.09 5.97 -42.90
C THR A 3 8.21 5.96 -41.86
N ASP A 4 7.88 6.28 -40.62
CA ASP A 4 8.77 6.01 -39.50
C ASP A 4 8.96 4.50 -39.41
N THR A 5 10.18 4.08 -39.70
CA THR A 5 10.66 2.72 -39.52
C THR A 5 10.73 2.46 -38.02
N ALA A 6 9.69 1.84 -37.47
CA ALA A 6 9.74 1.21 -36.15
C ALA A 6 10.94 0.26 -36.13
N THR A 7 11.97 0.62 -35.38
CA THR A 7 13.11 -0.24 -35.11
C THR A 7 12.59 -1.51 -34.44
N GLY A 8 12.70 -2.64 -35.14
CA GLY A 8 12.19 -3.95 -34.70
C GLY A 8 12.96 -4.55 -33.53
N THR A 9 12.93 -3.91 -32.37
CA THR A 9 13.31 -4.52 -31.10
C THR A 9 12.13 -5.33 -30.58
N SER A 10 12.34 -6.62 -30.32
CA SER A 10 11.34 -7.44 -29.61
C SER A 10 10.96 -6.76 -28.29
N PRO A 11 9.68 -6.82 -27.87
CA PRO A 11 9.25 -6.23 -26.62
C PRO A 11 10.09 -6.80 -25.45
N PRO A 12 10.37 -6.00 -24.41
CA PRO A 12 11.12 -6.45 -23.26
C PRO A 12 10.45 -7.66 -22.59
N GLU A 13 11.24 -8.68 -22.28
CA GLU A 13 10.74 -9.89 -21.62
C GLU A 13 10.40 -9.60 -20.14
N PHE A 14 9.20 -10.02 -19.71
CA PHE A 14 8.80 -10.00 -18.30
C PHE A 14 9.21 -11.31 -17.61
N LEU A 15 10.12 -11.25 -16.64
CA LEU A 15 10.80 -12.42 -16.06
C LEU A 15 9.97 -13.09 -14.95
N THR A 16 8.74 -13.52 -15.24
CA THR A 16 7.78 -14.10 -14.28
C THR A 16 8.40 -15.07 -13.28
N ARG A 17 9.16 -16.07 -13.76
CA ARG A 17 9.77 -17.09 -12.89
C ARG A 17 10.82 -16.51 -11.94
N MET A 18 11.56 -15.50 -12.40
CA MET A 18 12.57 -14.82 -11.60
C MET A 18 11.90 -13.91 -10.57
N HIS A 19 10.84 -13.18 -10.94
CA HIS A 19 10.05 -12.38 -10.01
C HIS A 19 9.46 -13.22 -8.87
N ILE A 20 8.85 -14.38 -9.18
CA ILE A 20 8.36 -15.32 -8.16
C ILE A 20 9.50 -15.74 -7.22
N SER A 21 10.66 -16.09 -7.78
CA SER A 21 11.82 -16.51 -6.98
C SER A 21 12.36 -15.38 -6.09
N HIS A 22 12.35 -14.13 -6.58
CA HIS A 22 12.70 -12.95 -5.80
C HIS A 22 11.75 -12.75 -4.61
N CYS A 23 10.43 -12.81 -4.83
CA CYS A 23 9.44 -12.60 -3.77
C CYS A 23 9.53 -13.68 -2.69
N ILE A 24 9.74 -14.95 -3.08
CA ILE A 24 9.95 -16.05 -2.12
C ILE A 24 11.23 -15.84 -1.30
N ARG A 25 12.30 -15.35 -1.92
CA ARG A 25 13.53 -15.02 -1.18
C ARG A 25 13.27 -13.90 -0.16
N CYS A 26 12.56 -12.85 -0.54
CA CYS A 26 12.20 -11.76 0.37
C CYS A 26 11.33 -12.21 1.54
N LEU A 27 10.42 -13.17 1.33
CA LEU A 27 9.65 -13.81 2.41
C LEU A 27 10.55 -14.59 3.36
N ARG A 28 11.43 -15.44 2.84
CA ARG A 28 12.27 -16.34 3.65
C ARG A 28 13.38 -15.62 4.41
N GLY A 29 13.84 -14.47 3.90
CA GLY A 29 14.82 -13.66 4.60
C GLY A 29 15.35 -12.51 3.75
N LEU A 30 15.47 -11.35 4.38
CA LEU A 30 16.15 -10.20 3.79
C LEU A 30 17.65 -10.24 4.08
N PRO A 31 18.50 -9.67 3.21
CA PRO A 31 19.91 -9.52 3.49
C PRO A 31 20.15 -8.58 4.69
N SER A 32 21.32 -8.67 5.34
CA SER A 32 21.69 -7.82 6.48
C SER A 32 21.67 -6.32 6.17
N GLY A 33 21.79 -5.92 4.91
CA GLY A 33 21.63 -4.52 4.49
C GLY A 33 20.20 -3.98 4.61
N ALA A 34 19.22 -4.83 4.91
CA ALA A 34 17.81 -4.46 5.04
C ALA A 34 17.34 -4.38 6.51
N VAL A 35 18.27 -4.23 7.46
CA VAL A 35 17.93 -4.09 8.90
C VAL A 35 17.02 -2.88 9.15
N GLU A 36 17.16 -1.81 8.38
CA GLU A 36 16.33 -0.60 8.50
C GLU A 36 14.83 -0.87 8.25
N VAL A 37 14.47 -1.93 7.53
CA VAL A 37 13.07 -2.30 7.27
C VAL A 37 12.54 -3.39 8.20
N ASP A 38 13.30 -3.81 9.23
CA ASP A 38 12.87 -4.85 10.18
C ASP A 38 11.66 -4.40 11.02
N CYS A 39 11.57 -3.11 11.34
CA CYS A 39 10.39 -2.50 11.97
C CYS A 39 9.15 -2.50 11.06
N LEU A 40 9.33 -2.69 9.75
CA LEU A 40 8.30 -2.71 8.71
C LEU A 40 8.13 -4.12 8.10
N ARG A 41 8.53 -5.17 8.82
CA ARG A 41 8.51 -6.56 8.31
C ARG A 41 7.12 -6.99 7.82
N MET A 42 6.04 -6.54 8.46
CA MET A 42 4.67 -6.78 7.98
C MET A 42 4.44 -6.23 6.56
N MET A 43 4.99 -5.06 6.23
CA MET A 43 4.89 -4.48 4.88
C MET A 43 5.70 -5.27 3.86
N VAL A 44 6.90 -5.74 4.23
CA VAL A 44 7.72 -6.62 3.38
C VAL A 44 6.96 -7.89 3.02
N VAL A 45 6.30 -8.51 4.00
CA VAL A 45 5.46 -9.69 3.81
C VAL A 45 4.31 -9.36 2.87
N TYR A 46 3.58 -8.27 3.10
CA TYR A 46 2.49 -7.82 2.23
C TYR A 46 2.95 -7.60 0.79
N TYR A 47 4.04 -6.86 0.54
CA TYR A 47 4.52 -6.61 -0.81
C TYR A 47 4.93 -7.89 -1.53
N SER A 48 5.59 -8.81 -0.81
CA SER A 48 6.04 -10.08 -1.38
C SER A 48 4.86 -11.01 -1.68
N LEU A 49 3.89 -11.15 -0.76
CA LEU A 49 2.67 -11.94 -0.97
C LEU A 49 1.79 -11.35 -2.07
N SER A 50 1.63 -10.04 -2.11
CA SER A 50 0.80 -9.37 -3.13
C SER A 50 1.40 -9.48 -4.52
N SER A 51 2.74 -9.41 -4.64
CA SER A 51 3.43 -9.68 -5.90
C SER A 51 3.18 -11.12 -6.37
N LEU A 52 3.27 -12.09 -5.47
CA LEU A 52 2.97 -13.49 -5.77
C LEU A 52 1.49 -13.71 -6.13
N ASP A 53 0.56 -13.00 -5.49
CA ASP A 53 -0.86 -13.07 -5.80
C ASP A 53 -1.16 -12.54 -7.22
N LEU A 54 -0.59 -11.38 -7.59
CA LEU A 54 -0.74 -10.83 -8.94
C LEU A 54 -0.20 -11.76 -10.03
N LEU A 55 0.91 -12.45 -9.75
CA LEU A 55 1.55 -13.43 -10.64
C LEU A 55 0.86 -14.80 -10.65
N SER A 56 -0.19 -15.00 -9.84
CA SER A 56 -0.76 -16.34 -9.55
C SER A 56 0.32 -17.36 -9.15
N GLY A 57 1.36 -16.89 -8.44
CA GLY A 57 2.54 -17.65 -8.05
C GLY A 57 2.44 -18.32 -6.68
N LEU A 58 1.43 -17.97 -5.87
CA LEU A 58 1.24 -18.53 -4.52
C LEU A 58 1.09 -20.06 -4.55
N ASP A 59 0.15 -20.58 -5.34
CA ASP A 59 -0.11 -22.03 -5.43
C ASP A 59 0.99 -22.79 -6.19
N ALA A 60 1.72 -22.10 -7.07
CA ALA A 60 2.73 -22.73 -7.91
C ALA A 60 4.04 -23.05 -7.16
N LYS A 61 4.35 -22.30 -6.09
CA LYS A 61 5.67 -22.37 -5.45
C LYS A 61 5.69 -22.32 -3.92
N ILE A 62 4.60 -21.93 -3.25
CA ILE A 62 4.52 -21.95 -1.79
C ILE A 62 3.65 -23.13 -1.37
N SER A 63 4.19 -24.02 -0.54
CA SER A 63 3.47 -25.19 -0.04
C SER A 63 2.31 -24.77 0.86
N LYS A 64 1.35 -25.68 1.08
CA LYS A 64 0.26 -25.45 2.03
C LYS A 64 0.81 -25.13 3.43
N ASP A 65 1.79 -25.90 3.89
CA ASP A 65 2.44 -25.72 5.20
C ASP A 65 3.12 -24.34 5.30
N GLU A 66 3.84 -23.91 4.26
CA GLU A 66 4.51 -22.59 4.27
C GLU A 66 3.47 -21.44 4.30
N LYS A 67 2.31 -21.61 3.68
CA LYS A 67 1.20 -20.64 3.81
C LYS A 67 0.64 -20.60 5.22
N GLU A 68 0.43 -21.76 5.85
CA GLU A 68 -0.05 -21.87 7.24
C GLU A 68 0.97 -21.25 8.22
N ASP A 69 2.27 -21.43 7.99
CA ASP A 69 3.34 -20.77 8.75
C ASP A 69 3.26 -19.24 8.62
N TRP A 70 3.01 -18.71 7.41
CA TRP A 70 2.82 -17.26 7.22
C TRP A 70 1.57 -16.74 7.90
N VAL A 71 0.45 -17.46 7.84
CA VAL A 71 -0.78 -17.12 8.58
C VAL A 71 -0.48 -17.07 10.09
N SER A 72 0.20 -18.10 10.61
CA SER A 72 0.62 -18.17 12.02
C SER A 72 1.52 -17.00 12.42
N TRP A 73 2.51 -16.69 11.58
CA TRP A 73 3.41 -15.56 11.82
C TRP A 73 2.67 -14.22 11.82
N ILE A 74 1.79 -13.95 10.85
CA ILE A 74 1.01 -12.70 10.82
C ILE A 74 0.16 -12.58 12.08
N TRP A 75 -0.53 -13.65 12.47
CA TRP A 75 -1.32 -13.68 13.69
C TRP A 75 -0.49 -13.56 14.97
N SER A 76 0.78 -13.95 14.99
CA SER A 76 1.67 -13.71 16.13
C SER A 76 2.04 -12.22 16.31
N GLN A 77 1.73 -11.40 15.31
CA GLN A 77 1.83 -9.93 15.38
C GLN A 77 0.50 -9.27 15.80
N TYR A 78 -0.58 -10.03 15.92
CA TYR A 78 -1.86 -9.53 16.39
C TYR A 78 -1.83 -9.41 17.92
N ILE A 79 -1.98 -8.19 18.40
CA ILE A 79 -2.07 -7.88 19.83
C ILE A 79 -3.51 -7.45 20.09
N SER A 80 -4.12 -8.05 21.11
CA SER A 80 -5.46 -7.69 21.61
C SER A 80 -5.38 -7.59 23.11
N ASP A 81 -5.57 -6.38 23.63
CA ASP A 81 -5.72 -6.12 25.06
C ASP A 81 -7.21 -5.89 25.41
N GLY A 82 -7.51 -5.49 26.65
CA GLY A 82 -8.88 -5.23 27.08
C GLY A 82 -9.56 -4.05 26.37
N GLN A 83 -8.81 -3.16 25.73
CA GLN A 83 -9.25 -1.87 25.17
C GLN A 83 -9.11 -1.78 23.63
N CYS A 84 -8.05 -2.34 23.08
CA CYS A 84 -7.61 -2.18 21.69
C CYS A 84 -7.12 -3.50 21.12
N ALA A 85 -7.19 -3.63 19.80
CA ALA A 85 -6.55 -4.72 19.08
C ALA A 85 -6.05 -4.21 17.73
N ALA A 86 -4.88 -4.66 17.30
CA ALA A 86 -4.30 -4.33 16.00
C ALA A 86 -3.05 -5.18 15.75
N PHE A 87 -2.43 -5.01 14.59
CA PHE A 87 -1.16 -5.65 14.28
C PHE A 87 0.01 -4.68 14.51
N ARG A 88 1.11 -5.21 15.04
CA ARG A 88 2.42 -4.51 15.06
C ARG A 88 3.20 -4.75 13.76
N GLY A 89 4.25 -3.95 13.53
CA GLY A 89 5.11 -4.06 12.33
C GLY A 89 6.05 -5.27 12.33
N GLY A 90 6.40 -5.79 13.50
CA GLY A 90 7.25 -6.96 13.68
C GLY A 90 7.56 -7.22 15.16
N PRO A 91 8.22 -8.35 15.48
CA PRO A 91 8.39 -8.82 16.86
C PRO A 91 9.28 -7.95 17.75
N PHE A 92 10.05 -7.02 17.17
CA PHE A 92 11.00 -6.16 17.89
C PHE A 92 10.59 -4.68 17.95
N LEU A 93 9.39 -4.34 17.48
CA LEU A 93 8.88 -2.98 17.56
C LEU A 93 8.42 -2.70 19.00
N THR A 94 9.10 -1.80 19.71
CA THR A 94 8.75 -1.36 21.07
C THR A 94 8.33 0.10 21.08
N GLY A 95 7.34 0.43 21.92
CA GLY A 95 6.78 1.77 22.09
C GLY A 95 6.77 2.19 23.57
N PRO A 96 6.49 3.46 23.87
CA PRO A 96 6.51 3.97 25.23
C PRO A 96 5.47 3.26 26.12
N SER A 97 5.90 2.82 27.31
CA SER A 97 5.09 2.03 28.25
C SER A 97 3.92 2.86 28.82
N ARG A 98 2.72 2.27 28.88
CA ARG A 98 1.49 2.88 29.44
C ARG A 98 1.46 2.88 30.99
N THR A 99 2.56 2.67 31.71
CA THR A 99 2.51 2.56 33.18
C THR A 99 2.74 3.89 33.91
N THR A 100 1.79 4.25 34.77
CA THR A 100 2.04 5.15 35.90
C THR A 100 3.06 4.54 36.86
N PRO A 101 3.89 5.33 37.58
CA PRO A 101 5.13 4.86 38.23
C PRO A 101 5.00 3.84 39.39
N ALA A 102 3.82 3.29 39.68
CA ALA A 102 3.56 2.59 40.93
C ALA A 102 3.22 1.09 40.83
N GLN A 103 3.19 0.48 39.63
CA GLN A 103 2.95 -0.96 39.50
C GLN A 103 3.93 -1.59 38.51
N VAL A 104 5.07 -2.04 39.05
CA VAL A 104 5.99 -2.92 38.34
C VAL A 104 5.45 -4.34 38.50
N SER A 105 4.78 -4.83 37.46
CA SER A 105 4.53 -6.26 37.27
C SER A 105 4.86 -6.63 35.83
N THR A 106 6.08 -7.14 35.62
CA THR A 106 6.52 -7.97 34.47
C THR A 106 5.83 -7.69 33.12
N SER A 107 5.85 -6.45 32.64
CA SER A 107 5.27 -6.09 31.34
C SER A 107 6.36 -5.58 30.41
N CYS A 108 6.57 -6.35 29.34
CA CYS A 108 7.31 -6.03 28.14
C CYS A 108 7.12 -4.56 27.73
N ASP A 109 8.19 -3.92 27.26
CA ASP A 109 8.13 -2.66 26.51
C ASP A 109 6.93 -2.69 25.55
N ALA A 110 6.00 -1.74 25.66
CA ALA A 110 4.70 -1.84 25.01
C ALA A 110 4.84 -1.84 23.48
N GLU A 111 4.71 -3.00 22.85
CA GLU A 111 4.87 -3.18 21.41
C GLU A 111 3.76 -2.39 20.66
N PRO A 112 4.08 -1.43 19.77
CA PRO A 112 3.08 -0.48 19.32
C PRO A 112 2.19 -1.09 18.23
N LEU A 113 0.89 -1.14 18.53
CA LEU A 113 -0.19 -1.35 17.57
C LEU A 113 -0.09 -0.30 16.46
N HIS A 114 -0.03 -0.70 15.19
CA HIS A 114 0.27 0.22 14.10
C HIS A 114 -0.79 0.15 12.98
N ILE A 115 -1.27 1.31 12.51
CA ILE A 115 -2.33 1.41 11.50
C ILE A 115 -1.92 0.74 10.19
N LEU A 116 -0.78 1.13 9.60
CA LEU A 116 -0.31 0.54 8.34
C LEU A 116 0.01 -0.97 8.44
N SER A 117 0.52 -1.43 9.58
CA SER A 117 0.73 -2.87 9.82
C SER A 117 -0.59 -3.61 9.90
N THR A 118 -1.61 -3.02 10.50
CA THR A 118 -2.97 -3.57 10.52
C THR A 118 -3.57 -3.67 9.11
N TYR A 119 -3.46 -2.60 8.32
CA TYR A 119 -3.86 -2.58 6.91
C TYR A 119 -3.17 -3.69 6.09
N THR A 120 -1.84 -3.77 6.17
CA THR A 120 -1.06 -4.75 5.39
C THR A 120 -1.23 -6.19 5.89
N ALA A 121 -1.44 -6.40 7.20
CA ALA A 121 -1.75 -7.71 7.77
C ALA A 121 -3.10 -8.25 7.28
N LEU A 122 -4.15 -7.43 7.29
CA LEU A 122 -5.48 -7.83 6.81
C LEU A 122 -5.45 -8.24 5.33
N LEU A 123 -4.76 -7.48 4.48
CA LEU A 123 -4.57 -7.84 3.07
C LEU A 123 -3.75 -9.13 2.92
N SER A 124 -2.67 -9.29 3.69
CA SER A 124 -1.84 -10.49 3.66
C SER A 124 -2.60 -11.75 4.07
N LEU A 125 -3.42 -11.65 5.13
CA LEU A 125 -4.33 -12.72 5.55
C LEU A 125 -5.38 -13.02 4.49
N ALA A 126 -5.89 -11.99 3.79
CA ALA A 126 -6.83 -12.18 2.68
C ALA A 126 -6.21 -12.94 1.50
N ILE A 127 -4.98 -12.60 1.13
CA ILE A 127 -4.20 -13.29 0.10
C ILE A 127 -4.02 -14.77 0.48
N LEU A 128 -3.76 -15.05 1.75
CA LEU A 128 -3.58 -16.41 2.30
C LEU A 128 -4.90 -17.13 2.60
N ARG A 129 -6.05 -16.48 2.36
CA ARG A 129 -7.40 -17.02 2.54
C ARG A 129 -7.75 -17.37 4.00
N ASP A 130 -7.29 -16.57 4.97
CA ASP A 130 -7.64 -16.70 6.40
C ASP A 130 -9.10 -16.31 6.70
N ASP A 131 -9.78 -17.06 7.57
CA ASP A 131 -11.21 -16.85 7.84
C ASP A 131 -11.54 -15.66 8.76
N PHE A 132 -10.52 -14.98 9.30
CA PHE A 132 -10.63 -13.85 10.23
C PHE A 132 -11.42 -14.16 11.52
N SER A 133 -11.60 -15.44 11.88
CA SER A 133 -12.35 -15.85 13.08
C SER A 133 -11.77 -15.32 14.40
N ARG A 134 -10.47 -14.99 14.41
CA ARG A 134 -9.73 -14.46 15.57
C ARG A 134 -9.81 -12.93 15.69
N LEU A 135 -10.39 -12.25 14.69
CA LEU A 135 -10.34 -10.80 14.57
C LEU A 135 -11.36 -10.12 15.47
N ASP A 136 -10.89 -9.28 16.39
CA ASP A 136 -11.73 -8.44 17.25
C ASP A 136 -11.93 -7.07 16.58
N ARG A 137 -12.96 -7.00 15.75
CA ARG A 137 -13.26 -5.83 14.92
C ARG A 137 -13.57 -4.60 15.78
N GLY A 138 -14.34 -4.79 16.85
CA GLY A 138 -14.71 -3.72 17.77
C GLY A 138 -13.47 -3.08 18.41
N ARG A 139 -12.51 -3.90 18.82
CA ARG A 139 -11.25 -3.39 19.39
C ARG A 139 -10.29 -2.78 18.37
N ILE A 140 -10.32 -3.20 17.11
CA ILE A 140 -9.60 -2.49 16.03
C ILE A 140 -10.20 -1.11 15.80
N ILE A 141 -11.53 -1.00 15.80
CA ILE A 141 -12.19 0.31 15.69
C ILE A 141 -11.94 1.19 16.92
N SER A 142 -11.87 0.60 18.12
CA SER A 142 -11.45 1.30 19.35
C SER A 142 -10.01 1.81 19.24
N PHE A 143 -9.10 1.04 18.64
CA PHE A 143 -7.74 1.47 18.36
C PHE A 143 -7.71 2.67 17.40
N LEU A 144 -8.41 2.61 16.26
CA LEU A 144 -8.48 3.72 15.31
C LEU A 144 -9.10 4.98 15.92
N LYS A 145 -10.10 4.82 16.80
CA LYS A 145 -10.69 5.94 17.54
C LYS A 145 -9.67 6.64 18.43
N GLN A 146 -8.81 5.87 19.09
CA GLN A 146 -7.83 6.41 20.04
C GLN A 146 -6.61 7.03 19.35
N THR A 147 -6.32 6.66 18.10
CA THR A 147 -5.26 7.29 17.29
C THR A 147 -5.71 8.52 16.52
N GLN A 148 -7.02 8.78 16.39
CA GLN A 148 -7.51 9.98 15.71
C GLN A 148 -7.23 11.24 16.54
N LEU A 149 -6.62 12.24 15.91
CA LEU A 149 -6.28 13.53 16.50
C LEU A 149 -7.40 14.57 16.35
N GLU A 150 -7.31 15.66 17.13
CA GLU A 150 -8.29 16.75 17.12
C GLU A 150 -8.39 17.51 15.78
N ASP A 151 -7.38 17.41 14.93
CA ASP A 151 -7.36 18.00 13.59
C ASP A 151 -7.95 17.08 12.51
N GLY A 152 -8.25 15.81 12.86
CA GLY A 152 -8.79 14.78 11.96
C GLY A 152 -7.75 13.84 11.36
N SER A 153 -6.46 14.11 11.57
CA SER A 153 -5.40 13.18 11.21
C SER A 153 -5.29 12.05 12.22
N PHE A 154 -4.34 11.13 12.00
CA PHE A 154 -4.14 9.97 12.85
C PHE A 154 -2.67 9.84 13.24
N GLU A 155 -2.45 9.41 14.48
CA GLU A 155 -1.18 8.85 14.90
C GLU A 155 -0.99 7.45 14.28
N PRO A 156 0.22 7.08 13.81
CA PRO A 156 0.49 5.75 13.28
C PRO A 156 0.36 4.65 14.34
N TRP A 157 0.67 4.96 15.60
CA TRP A 157 0.41 4.15 16.80
C TRP A 157 0.10 5.05 17.99
N LEU A 158 -0.55 4.49 19.01
CA LEU A 158 -0.98 5.23 20.20
C LEU A 158 0.21 5.86 20.94
N GLY A 159 0.15 7.17 21.15
CA GLY A 159 1.15 7.91 21.92
C GLY A 159 2.47 8.10 21.17
N SER A 160 2.46 7.93 19.85
CA SER A 160 3.61 8.27 19.00
C SER A 160 3.95 9.76 19.06
N GLN A 161 2.97 10.63 19.32
CA GLN A 161 3.08 12.09 19.18
C GLN A 161 3.46 12.52 17.75
N GLU A 162 3.44 11.57 16.81
CA GLU A 162 3.63 11.78 15.39
C GLU A 162 2.26 11.70 14.74
N GLY A 163 1.86 12.73 14.00
CA GLY A 163 0.54 12.81 13.41
C GLY A 163 0.56 13.57 12.11
N GLY A 164 -0.60 13.60 11.45
CA GLY A 164 -0.78 14.46 10.30
C GLY A 164 -0.41 13.87 8.94
N ASP A 165 0.19 12.68 8.88
CA ASP A 165 0.58 12.06 7.62
C ASP A 165 -0.62 11.40 6.91
N ILE A 166 -0.93 11.89 5.70
CA ILE A 166 -2.06 11.43 4.90
C ILE A 166 -1.99 9.93 4.53
N ARG A 167 -0.80 9.32 4.54
CA ARG A 167 -0.62 7.88 4.32
C ARG A 167 -1.24 7.07 5.45
N ILE A 168 -1.14 7.58 6.68
CA ILE A 168 -1.76 6.97 7.86
C ILE A 168 -3.27 7.09 7.79
N ILE A 169 -3.79 8.24 7.33
CA ILE A 169 -5.23 8.44 7.08
C ILE A 169 -5.76 7.40 6.08
N TYR A 170 -5.10 7.23 4.93
CA TYR A 170 -5.51 6.21 3.95
C TYR A 170 -5.55 4.81 4.59
N GLY A 171 -4.51 4.43 5.34
CA GLY A 171 -4.48 3.15 6.06
C GLY A 171 -5.63 2.98 7.05
N ALA A 172 -5.97 4.03 7.81
CA ALA A 172 -7.08 4.00 8.76
C ALA A 172 -8.43 3.83 8.05
N LEU A 173 -8.68 4.59 6.97
CA LEU A 173 -9.93 4.49 6.22
C LEU A 173 -10.05 3.16 5.47
N ALA A 174 -8.95 2.64 4.94
CA ALA A 174 -8.91 1.33 4.31
C ALA A 174 -9.26 0.20 5.31
N VAL A 175 -8.77 0.29 6.56
CA VAL A 175 -9.16 -0.65 7.62
C VAL A 175 -10.65 -0.52 7.95
N CYS A 176 -11.18 0.70 8.10
CA CYS A 176 -12.62 0.91 8.28
C CYS A 176 -13.45 0.30 7.15
N GLN A 177 -13.00 0.45 5.90
CA GLN A 177 -13.65 -0.12 4.72
C GLN A 177 -13.59 -1.66 4.71
N MET A 178 -12.46 -2.27 5.06
CA MET A 178 -12.34 -3.74 5.16
C MET A 178 -13.28 -4.30 6.23
N LEU A 179 -13.35 -3.65 7.39
CA LEU A 179 -14.19 -4.07 8.52
C LEU A 179 -15.66 -3.68 8.36
N ASN A 180 -16.00 -2.89 7.34
CA ASN A 180 -17.30 -2.24 7.15
C ASN A 180 -17.78 -1.54 8.44
N ASN A 181 -16.88 -0.86 9.13
CA ASN A 181 -17.20 -0.19 10.40
C ASN A 181 -16.45 1.15 10.51
N TRP A 182 -17.23 2.22 10.48
CA TRP A 182 -16.78 3.61 10.52
C TRP A 182 -17.11 4.31 11.85
N SER A 183 -17.75 3.61 12.78
CA SER A 183 -18.32 4.19 14.01
C SER A 183 -17.29 4.75 14.99
N GLY A 184 -16.02 4.37 14.84
CA GLY A 184 -14.93 4.82 15.72
C GLY A 184 -14.33 6.16 15.37
N ILE A 185 -14.56 6.69 14.16
CA ILE A 185 -13.82 7.86 13.66
C ILE A 185 -14.75 9.01 13.25
N ASP A 186 -14.27 10.25 13.44
CA ASP A 186 -14.90 11.45 12.89
C ASP A 186 -14.47 11.62 11.42
N ILE A 187 -15.28 11.07 10.50
CA ILE A 187 -14.97 11.10 9.07
C ILE A 187 -14.95 12.53 8.51
N GLN A 188 -15.82 13.43 8.99
CA GLN A 188 -15.90 14.78 8.43
C GLN A 188 -14.65 15.59 8.76
N ARG A 189 -14.11 15.41 9.96
CA ARG A 189 -12.85 16.02 10.35
C ARG A 189 -11.68 15.45 9.55
N THR A 190 -11.61 14.13 9.37
CA THR A 190 -10.60 13.49 8.52
C THR A 190 -10.61 14.04 7.09
N ILE A 191 -11.79 14.20 6.50
CA ILE A 191 -11.91 14.74 5.13
C ILE A 191 -11.52 16.21 5.05
N SER A 192 -11.83 16.99 6.09
CA SER A 192 -11.38 18.38 6.21
C SER A 192 -9.85 18.45 6.25
N TYR A 193 -9.19 17.57 6.99
CA TYR A 193 -7.73 17.47 7.04
C TYR A 193 -7.13 17.09 5.68
N VAL A 194 -7.66 16.04 5.03
CA VAL A 194 -7.21 15.61 3.70
C VAL A 194 -7.28 16.76 2.69
N ARG A 195 -8.37 17.53 2.68
CA ARG A 195 -8.51 18.70 1.80
C ARG A 195 -7.52 19.82 2.14
N ALA A 196 -7.17 20.00 3.41
CA ALA A 196 -6.15 20.96 3.82
C ALA A 196 -4.73 20.58 3.35
N CYS A 197 -4.47 19.31 3.02
CA CYS A 197 -3.21 18.85 2.43
C CYS A 197 -3.05 19.20 0.95
N ARG A 198 -4.08 19.75 0.28
CA ARG A 198 -3.99 20.11 -1.14
C ARG A 198 -3.04 21.30 -1.34
N ALA A 199 -2.04 21.12 -2.19
CA ALA A 199 -1.09 22.15 -2.56
C ALA A 199 -1.64 23.05 -3.70
N ARG A 200 -0.99 24.19 -3.92
CA ARG A 200 -1.43 25.19 -4.92
C ARG A 200 -1.35 24.70 -6.36
N ASP A 201 -0.43 23.77 -6.63
CA ASP A 201 -0.19 23.20 -7.95
C ASP A 201 -1.15 22.04 -8.30
N GLY A 202 -2.06 21.68 -7.39
CA GLY A 202 -3.15 20.73 -7.63
C GLY A 202 -2.94 19.34 -7.02
N GLY A 203 -1.70 18.96 -6.69
CA GLY A 203 -1.42 17.72 -5.95
C GLY A 203 -1.63 17.88 -4.45
N TYR A 204 -1.34 16.82 -3.69
CA TYR A 204 -1.43 16.82 -2.22
C TYR A 204 -0.07 16.56 -1.58
N GLY A 205 0.21 17.28 -0.49
CA GLY A 205 1.36 17.05 0.38
C GLY A 205 1.07 16.00 1.46
N GLN A 206 2.14 15.53 2.13
CA GLN A 206 1.99 14.57 3.22
C GLN A 206 1.22 15.16 4.42
N THR A 207 1.39 16.46 4.66
CA THR A 207 0.72 17.26 5.70
C THR A 207 0.23 18.59 5.07
N PRO A 208 -0.65 19.35 5.75
CA PRO A 208 -1.03 20.69 5.31
C PRO A 208 0.21 21.56 5.06
N TYR A 209 0.15 22.33 3.97
CA TYR A 209 1.22 23.21 3.50
C TYR A 209 2.50 22.52 2.98
N ALA A 210 2.57 21.18 3.00
CA ALA A 210 3.70 20.45 2.41
C ALA A 210 3.67 20.47 0.87
N GLU A 211 4.84 20.22 0.27
CA GLU A 211 4.99 20.07 -1.18
C GLU A 211 4.16 18.89 -1.70
N ALA A 212 3.47 19.09 -2.83
CA ALA A 212 2.72 18.04 -3.50
C ALA A 212 3.64 16.88 -3.90
N ASN A 213 3.21 15.65 -3.63
CA ASN A 213 3.93 14.45 -4.05
C ASN A 213 2.97 13.32 -4.45
N GLY A 214 3.42 12.42 -5.33
CA GLY A 214 2.55 11.41 -5.95
C GLY A 214 1.94 10.43 -4.95
N GLY A 215 2.71 9.99 -3.95
CA GLY A 215 2.23 9.07 -2.92
C GLY A 215 1.15 9.69 -2.02
N ALA A 216 1.38 10.91 -1.55
CA ALA A 216 0.38 11.64 -0.77
C ALA A 216 -0.87 11.99 -1.60
N THR A 217 -0.69 12.32 -2.88
CA THR A 217 -1.79 12.58 -3.82
C THR A 217 -2.66 11.34 -4.03
N TYR A 218 -2.05 10.16 -4.22
CA TYR A 218 -2.78 8.89 -4.24
C TYR A 218 -3.55 8.68 -2.94
N CYS A 219 -2.89 8.79 -1.79
CA CYS A 219 -3.53 8.57 -0.50
C CYS A 219 -4.68 9.55 -0.24
N ALA A 220 -4.57 10.81 -0.67
CA ALA A 220 -5.64 11.80 -0.59
C ALA A 220 -6.86 11.38 -1.42
N ILE A 221 -6.64 11.07 -2.70
CA ILE A 221 -7.71 10.67 -3.62
C ILE A 221 -8.38 9.38 -3.11
N ALA A 222 -7.60 8.35 -2.79
CA ALA A 222 -8.11 7.09 -2.27
C ALA A 222 -8.90 7.29 -0.96
N ALA A 223 -8.43 8.13 -0.04
CA ALA A 223 -9.16 8.44 1.19
C ALA A 223 -10.51 9.15 0.91
N LEU A 224 -10.53 10.08 -0.04
CA LEU A 224 -11.76 10.77 -0.46
C LEU A 224 -12.76 9.82 -1.15
N GLU A 225 -12.27 8.92 -2.00
CA GLU A 225 -13.07 7.85 -2.63
C GLU A 225 -13.67 6.91 -1.58
N LEU A 226 -12.86 6.41 -0.64
CA LEU A 226 -13.31 5.56 0.47
C LEU A 226 -14.38 6.23 1.33
N ALA A 227 -14.27 7.53 1.55
CA ALA A 227 -15.24 8.33 2.30
C ALA A 227 -16.48 8.75 1.49
N SER A 228 -16.62 8.29 0.24
CA SER A 228 -17.70 8.69 -0.68
C SER A 228 -17.79 10.20 -0.90
N GLN A 229 -16.65 10.89 -0.88
CA GLN A 229 -16.52 12.32 -1.18
C GLN A 229 -15.46 12.56 -2.27
N PRO A 230 -15.63 11.97 -3.46
CA PRO A 230 -14.64 12.02 -4.54
C PRO A 230 -14.39 13.44 -5.03
N LEU A 231 -13.23 13.67 -5.66
CA LEU A 231 -12.91 14.95 -6.28
C LEU A 231 -13.84 15.25 -7.46
N GLN A 232 -14.29 16.50 -7.55
CA GLN A 232 -15.22 16.93 -8.61
C GLN A 232 -14.83 18.29 -9.20
N GLY A 233 -15.34 18.56 -10.40
CA GLY A 233 -15.18 19.84 -11.10
C GLY A 233 -13.71 20.27 -11.20
N LYS A 234 -13.45 21.55 -10.90
CA LYS A 234 -12.14 22.16 -11.04
C LYS A 234 -11.07 21.50 -10.17
N GLU A 235 -11.43 21.04 -8.98
CA GLU A 235 -10.48 20.38 -8.07
C GLU A 235 -9.93 19.11 -8.72
N ARG A 236 -10.81 18.27 -9.28
CA ARG A 236 -10.44 17.06 -10.03
C ARG A 236 -9.58 17.39 -11.24
N GLU A 237 -9.96 18.38 -12.05
CA GLU A 237 -9.24 18.76 -13.27
C GLU A 237 -7.80 19.22 -12.98
N ASP A 238 -7.61 20.04 -11.95
CA ASP A 238 -6.30 20.52 -11.53
C ASP A 238 -5.42 19.38 -11.02
N THR A 239 -5.97 18.51 -10.18
CA THR A 239 -5.25 17.34 -9.65
C THR A 239 -4.88 16.37 -10.76
N LEU A 240 -5.78 16.13 -11.72
CA LEU A 240 -5.50 15.30 -12.88
C LEU A 240 -4.41 15.91 -13.77
N THR A 241 -4.47 17.22 -14.00
CA THR A 241 -3.42 17.95 -14.73
C THR A 241 -2.07 17.77 -14.03
N TRP A 242 -2.02 17.96 -12.71
CA TRP A 242 -0.79 17.77 -11.93
C TRP A 242 -0.24 16.35 -12.06
N LEU A 243 -1.10 15.32 -11.99
CA LEU A 243 -0.73 13.90 -12.10
C LEU A 243 -0.19 13.54 -13.49
N VAL A 244 -0.84 13.97 -14.57
CA VAL A 244 -0.39 13.67 -15.95
C VAL A 244 0.99 14.29 -16.21
N HIS A 245 1.26 15.48 -15.68
CA HIS A 245 2.58 16.13 -15.77
C HIS A 245 3.69 15.43 -14.95
N ARG A 246 3.39 14.31 -14.27
CA ARG A 246 4.39 13.44 -13.65
C ARG A 246 4.92 12.38 -14.60
N GLN A 247 4.26 12.13 -15.73
CA GLN A 247 4.72 11.12 -16.69
C GLN A 247 5.83 11.70 -17.60
N ARG A 248 6.99 11.04 -17.62
CA ARG A 248 8.15 11.33 -18.49
C ARG A 248 8.69 10.04 -19.15
N GLY A 249 7.79 9.13 -19.52
CA GLY A 249 8.06 7.70 -19.71
C GLY A 249 7.44 6.92 -18.56
N GLY A 250 8.23 6.60 -17.53
CA GLY A 250 7.73 6.37 -16.17
C GLY A 250 7.31 7.65 -15.46
N PHE A 251 7.06 7.57 -14.15
CA PHE A 251 6.59 8.70 -13.35
C PHE A 251 7.64 9.23 -12.38
N GLN A 252 7.67 10.56 -12.22
CA GLN A 252 8.37 11.22 -11.12
C GLN A 252 7.39 11.56 -10.00
N GLY A 253 7.84 11.52 -8.75
CA GLY A 253 6.96 11.79 -7.60
C GLY A 253 6.64 13.26 -7.37
N ARG A 254 7.49 14.15 -7.85
CA ARG A 254 7.42 15.61 -7.66
C ARG A 254 7.91 16.32 -8.92
N ALA A 255 7.56 17.59 -9.08
CA ALA A 255 8.08 18.40 -10.18
C ALA A 255 9.62 18.45 -10.14
N GLU A 256 10.26 18.40 -11.31
CA GLU A 256 11.73 18.48 -11.44
C GLU A 256 12.55 17.46 -10.63
N LYS A 257 11.97 16.29 -10.34
CA LYS A 257 12.68 15.14 -9.76
C LYS A 257 12.79 14.02 -10.80
N GLU A 258 13.75 13.13 -10.57
CA GLU A 258 13.91 11.93 -11.38
C GLU A 258 12.70 10.98 -11.25
N GLN A 259 12.57 10.13 -12.25
CA GLN A 259 11.60 9.04 -12.24
C GLN A 259 11.95 8.00 -11.19
N ASP A 260 10.93 7.36 -10.65
CA ASP A 260 11.06 6.28 -9.69
C ASP A 260 9.90 5.30 -9.91
N ALA A 261 10.23 4.02 -10.02
CA ALA A 261 9.32 2.94 -10.38
C ALA A 261 8.05 2.88 -9.51
N CYS A 262 8.13 3.27 -8.23
CA CYS A 262 6.94 3.22 -7.37
C CYS A 262 5.88 4.26 -7.76
N TYR A 263 6.27 5.39 -8.37
CA TYR A 263 5.31 6.41 -8.80
C TYR A 263 4.52 6.01 -10.03
N SER A 264 4.97 5.00 -10.79
CA SER A 264 4.13 4.38 -11.81
C SER A 264 2.85 3.80 -11.21
N PHE A 265 2.90 3.31 -9.96
CA PHE A 265 1.70 2.98 -9.21
C PHE A 265 1.08 4.21 -8.58
N TRP A 266 1.80 4.99 -7.77
CA TRP A 266 1.16 6.07 -7.01
C TRP A 266 0.43 7.08 -7.90
N CYS A 267 1.09 7.59 -8.94
CA CYS A 267 0.47 8.52 -9.87
C CYS A 267 -0.54 7.81 -10.80
N GLY A 268 -0.19 6.62 -11.30
CA GLY A 268 -1.07 5.85 -12.18
C GLY A 268 -2.39 5.45 -11.51
N ALA A 269 -2.33 4.84 -10.33
CA ALA A 269 -3.51 4.47 -9.56
C ALA A 269 -4.38 5.68 -9.21
N ALA A 270 -3.77 6.82 -8.86
CA ALA A 270 -4.50 8.07 -8.66
C ALA A 270 -5.26 8.52 -9.93
N ILE A 271 -4.63 8.47 -11.11
CA ILE A 271 -5.28 8.78 -12.39
C ILE A 271 -6.42 7.80 -12.69
N SER A 272 -6.22 6.51 -12.40
CA SER A 272 -7.23 5.47 -12.55
C SER A 272 -8.46 5.71 -11.65
N LEU A 273 -8.24 6.04 -10.37
CA LEU A 273 -9.31 6.37 -9.41
C LEU A 273 -10.11 7.60 -9.84
N LEU A 274 -9.46 8.58 -10.48
CA LEU A 274 -10.15 9.73 -11.05
C LEU A 274 -10.91 9.41 -12.35
N GLY A 275 -10.89 8.17 -12.84
CA GLY A 275 -11.59 7.74 -14.05
C GLY A 275 -10.98 8.29 -15.33
N ALA A 276 -9.66 8.48 -15.36
CA ALA A 276 -8.92 9.07 -16.48
C ALA A 276 -7.75 8.18 -16.96
N ALA A 277 -7.93 6.86 -16.88
CA ALA A 277 -6.90 5.88 -17.20
C ALA A 277 -6.38 6.00 -18.65
N ASP A 278 -7.20 6.49 -19.57
CA ASP A 278 -6.87 6.77 -20.97
C ASP A 278 -5.80 7.86 -21.17
N LEU A 279 -5.52 8.67 -20.14
CA LEU A 279 -4.48 9.71 -20.18
C LEU A 279 -3.07 9.19 -19.87
N VAL A 280 -2.91 7.94 -19.45
CA VAL A 280 -1.61 7.34 -19.17
C VAL A 280 -1.06 6.68 -20.42
N ASP A 281 0.14 7.07 -20.84
CA ASP A 281 0.89 6.32 -21.85
C ASP A 281 1.40 5.02 -21.22
N ARG A 282 0.59 3.96 -21.33
CA ARG A 282 0.87 2.66 -20.71
C ARG A 282 2.10 1.97 -21.29
N ASP A 283 2.39 2.16 -22.57
CA ASP A 283 3.50 1.49 -23.23
C ASP A 283 4.82 2.13 -22.81
N SER A 284 4.90 3.47 -22.82
CA SER A 284 6.09 4.18 -22.35
C SER A 284 6.35 3.98 -20.85
N ASN A 285 5.29 3.90 -20.04
CA ASN A 285 5.42 3.55 -18.62
C ASN A 285 5.96 2.13 -18.42
N ALA A 286 5.44 1.16 -19.17
CA ALA A 286 5.90 -0.22 -19.09
C ALA A 286 7.35 -0.36 -19.60
N GLU A 287 7.74 0.32 -20.67
CA GLU A 287 9.14 0.36 -21.14
C GLU A 287 10.08 0.83 -20.03
N PHE A 288 9.76 1.94 -19.36
CA PHE A 288 10.53 2.42 -18.21
C PHE A 288 10.61 1.38 -17.09
N LEU A 289 9.48 0.77 -16.69
CA LEU A 289 9.48 -0.25 -15.65
C LEU A 289 10.35 -1.45 -16.02
N MET A 290 10.34 -1.88 -17.29
CA MET A 290 11.21 -2.97 -17.75
C MET A 290 12.71 -2.61 -17.68
N THR A 291 13.09 -1.33 -17.73
CA THR A 291 14.48 -0.91 -17.45
C THR A 291 14.85 -0.98 -15.97
N CYS A 292 13.86 -0.98 -15.07
CA CYS A 292 14.03 -1.18 -13.62
C CYS A 292 14.00 -2.67 -13.21
N GLN A 293 13.66 -3.57 -14.13
CA GLN A 293 13.62 -5.01 -13.87
C GLN A 293 15.03 -5.57 -13.65
N PHE A 294 15.22 -6.27 -12.53
CA PHE A 294 16.50 -6.91 -12.24
C PHE A 294 16.58 -8.30 -12.89
N LYS A 295 17.76 -8.64 -13.42
CA LYS A 295 18.03 -9.93 -14.11
C LYS A 295 17.77 -11.18 -13.27
N LEU A 296 17.75 -11.07 -11.94
CA LEU A 296 17.42 -12.16 -11.01
C LEU A 296 16.03 -12.01 -10.37
N GLY A 297 15.15 -11.22 -11.00
CA GLY A 297 13.80 -10.93 -10.52
C GLY A 297 13.75 -9.78 -9.53
N GLY A 298 12.53 -9.28 -9.34
CA GLY A 298 12.22 -8.01 -8.68
C GLY A 298 12.39 -6.78 -9.60
N PHE A 299 11.84 -5.66 -9.16
CA PHE A 299 12.05 -4.33 -9.74
C PHE A 299 12.76 -3.44 -8.73
N ALA A 300 13.68 -2.61 -9.22
CA ALA A 300 14.36 -1.59 -8.45
C ALA A 300 13.64 -0.24 -8.56
N LYS A 301 14.07 0.71 -7.73
CA LYS A 301 13.62 2.10 -7.81
C LYS A 301 13.93 2.75 -9.15
N ALA A 302 15.14 2.53 -9.66
CA ALA A 302 15.65 3.12 -10.88
C ALA A 302 16.52 2.12 -11.67
N PRO A 303 16.78 2.36 -12.96
CA PRO A 303 17.60 1.48 -13.78
C PRO A 303 19.00 1.29 -13.20
N GLY A 304 19.45 0.03 -13.12
CA GLY A 304 20.78 -0.31 -12.60
C GLY A 304 20.90 -0.43 -11.07
N GLU A 305 19.84 -0.12 -10.32
CA GLU A 305 19.79 -0.32 -8.87
C GLU A 305 19.38 -1.75 -8.48
N PHE A 306 19.42 -2.05 -7.17
CA PHE A 306 18.99 -3.35 -6.64
C PHE A 306 17.47 -3.39 -6.41
N PRO A 307 16.82 -4.54 -6.67
CA PRO A 307 15.39 -4.68 -6.46
C PRO A 307 15.05 -4.84 -4.97
N ASP A 308 13.87 -4.35 -4.59
CA ASP A 308 13.30 -4.53 -3.26
C ASP A 308 11.81 -4.88 -3.33
N PRO A 309 11.20 -5.37 -2.24
CA PRO A 309 9.80 -5.78 -2.22
C PRO A 309 8.81 -4.68 -2.63
N LEU A 310 9.04 -3.43 -2.19
CA LEU A 310 8.13 -2.32 -2.43
C LEU A 310 8.10 -1.95 -3.92
N HIS A 311 9.27 -1.70 -4.52
CA HIS A 311 9.34 -1.34 -5.93
C HIS A 311 8.94 -2.53 -6.81
N THR A 312 9.25 -3.76 -6.41
CA THR A 312 8.78 -4.98 -7.09
C THR A 312 7.26 -5.03 -7.17
N TYR A 313 6.59 -4.89 -6.03
CA TYR A 313 5.14 -4.96 -5.99
C TYR A 313 4.49 -3.79 -6.74
N LEU A 314 4.92 -2.56 -6.46
CA LEU A 314 4.29 -1.38 -7.04
C LEU A 314 4.52 -1.29 -8.56
N SER A 315 5.66 -1.77 -9.07
CA SER A 315 5.86 -1.90 -10.52
C SER A 315 4.86 -2.88 -11.15
N MET A 316 4.63 -4.04 -10.51
CA MET A 316 3.64 -5.02 -10.99
C MET A 316 2.21 -4.51 -10.85
N ALA A 317 1.89 -3.80 -9.77
CA ALA A 317 0.61 -3.15 -9.57
C ALA A 317 0.33 -2.12 -10.69
N ALA A 318 1.32 -1.29 -11.03
CA ALA A 318 1.22 -0.35 -12.13
C ALA A 318 1.00 -1.04 -13.49
N LEU A 319 1.76 -2.10 -13.78
CA LEU A 319 1.61 -2.91 -14.99
C LEU A 319 0.26 -3.67 -15.04
N SER A 320 -0.31 -3.99 -13.89
CA SER A 320 -1.64 -4.60 -13.78
C SER A 320 -2.77 -3.60 -14.07
N ILE A 321 -2.66 -2.37 -13.57
CA ILE A 321 -3.62 -1.28 -13.88
C ILE A 321 -3.50 -0.87 -15.35
N TYR A 322 -2.27 -0.78 -15.86
CA TYR A 322 -1.93 -0.31 -17.20
C TYR A 322 -1.14 -1.38 -17.98
N PRO A 323 -1.79 -2.46 -18.44
CA PRO A 323 -1.11 -3.50 -19.19
C PRO A 323 -0.62 -2.95 -20.54
N PRO A 324 0.65 -3.14 -20.90
CA PRO A 324 1.19 -2.66 -22.16
C PRO A 324 0.58 -3.41 -23.35
N SER A 325 0.71 -2.84 -24.55
CA SER A 325 0.18 -3.38 -25.80
C SER A 325 0.73 -4.78 -26.14
N TRP A 326 1.95 -5.12 -25.71
CA TRP A 326 2.53 -6.45 -25.86
C TRP A 326 2.10 -7.44 -24.77
N GLY A 327 1.41 -6.99 -23.73
CA GLY A 327 0.88 -7.81 -22.65
C GLY A 327 1.91 -8.22 -21.58
N VAL A 328 1.39 -8.46 -20.37
CA VAL A 328 2.12 -9.02 -19.23
C VAL A 328 1.23 -10.02 -18.48
N PRO A 329 1.78 -11.09 -17.90
CA PRO A 329 0.99 -12.13 -17.24
C PRO A 329 0.65 -11.74 -15.79
N LEU A 330 -0.08 -10.63 -15.61
CA LEU A 330 -0.51 -10.13 -14.31
C LEU A 330 -2.03 -10.12 -14.21
N SER A 331 -2.54 -10.50 -13.04
CA SER A 331 -3.96 -10.44 -12.70
C SER A 331 -4.40 -9.00 -12.48
N GLY A 332 -5.69 -8.70 -12.63
CA GLY A 332 -6.23 -7.35 -12.41
C GLY A 332 -6.16 -6.88 -10.95
N LEU A 333 -5.83 -5.61 -10.75
CA LEU A 333 -5.67 -4.96 -9.45
C LEU A 333 -6.85 -4.01 -9.16
N ASP A 334 -7.31 -4.00 -7.91
CA ASP A 334 -8.10 -2.91 -7.36
C ASP A 334 -7.17 -1.78 -6.90
N PRO A 335 -7.16 -0.61 -7.59
CA PRO A 335 -6.29 0.50 -7.23
C PRO A 335 -6.72 1.24 -5.96
N LEU A 336 -7.94 1.04 -5.45
CA LEU A 336 -8.41 1.69 -4.22
C LEU A 336 -7.87 0.97 -2.99
N MET A 337 -7.93 -0.36 -2.99
CA MET A 337 -7.48 -1.21 -1.88
C MET A 337 -6.05 -1.74 -2.06
N ASN A 338 -5.42 -1.46 -3.20
CA ASN A 338 -4.08 -1.94 -3.58
C ASN A 338 -3.93 -3.45 -3.36
N VAL A 339 -4.79 -4.23 -4.01
CA VAL A 339 -4.83 -5.69 -3.90
C VAL A 339 -5.38 -6.29 -5.20
N ARG A 340 -5.09 -7.56 -5.50
CA ARG A 340 -5.72 -8.27 -6.61
C ARG A 340 -7.24 -8.20 -6.47
N THR A 341 -7.95 -7.91 -7.56
CA THR A 341 -9.41 -7.70 -7.57
C THR A 341 -10.18 -8.86 -6.91
N GLU A 342 -9.83 -10.10 -7.24
CA GLU A 342 -10.45 -11.30 -6.66
C GLU A 342 -10.19 -11.46 -5.16
N THR A 343 -8.99 -11.07 -4.71
CA THR A 343 -8.62 -11.11 -3.28
C THR A 343 -9.36 -10.02 -2.51
N GLY A 344 -9.50 -8.82 -3.07
CA GLY A 344 -10.32 -7.74 -2.51
C GLY A 344 -11.80 -8.13 -2.39
N ALA A 345 -12.38 -8.70 -3.45
CA ALA A 345 -13.76 -9.19 -3.44
C ALA A 345 -13.98 -10.28 -2.37
N TRP A 346 -13.05 -11.23 -2.26
CA TRP A 346 -13.09 -12.27 -1.25
C TRP A 346 -12.99 -11.72 0.17
N LEU A 347 -12.11 -10.74 0.41
CA LEU A 347 -11.95 -10.08 1.70
C LEU A 347 -13.26 -9.42 2.14
N GLN A 348 -13.88 -8.66 1.24
CA GLN A 348 -15.17 -7.99 1.49
C GLN A 348 -16.28 -8.99 1.79
N GLU A 349 -16.38 -10.08 1.01
CA GLU A 349 -17.32 -11.16 1.28
C GLU A 349 -17.09 -11.75 2.68
N LYS A 350 -15.86 -12.15 3.01
CA LYS A 350 -15.56 -12.79 4.30
C LYS A 350 -15.83 -11.89 5.48
N LEU A 351 -15.40 -10.63 5.42
CA LEU A 351 -15.61 -9.70 6.52
C LEU A 351 -17.08 -9.27 6.63
N SER A 352 -17.84 -9.19 5.53
CA SER A 352 -19.29 -8.93 5.59
C SER A 352 -20.11 -10.08 6.20
N LEU A 353 -19.67 -11.33 6.03
CA LEU A 353 -20.39 -12.53 6.50
C LEU A 353 -20.14 -12.88 7.97
N SER A 354 -19.00 -12.50 8.55
CA SER A 354 -18.78 -12.74 9.98
C SER A 354 -19.59 -11.74 10.80
N LYS A 355 -20.37 -12.25 11.76
CA LYS A 355 -21.22 -11.44 12.64
C LYS A 355 -20.37 -10.40 13.41
N PRO A 356 -20.93 -9.21 13.68
CA PRO A 356 -20.23 -8.13 14.39
C PRO A 356 -19.76 -8.52 15.78
#